data_AF-A0A959CXV2-F1
#
_entry.id   AF-A0A959CXV2-F1
#
_cell.length_a   1.000
_cell.length_b   1.000
_cell.length_c   1.000
_cell.angle_alpha   90.00
_cell.angle_beta   90.00
_cell.angle_gamma   90.00
#
_symmetry.space_group_name_H-M   'P 1'
#
loop_
_entity.id
_entity.type
_entity.pdbx_description
1 polymer ?
#
loop_
_entity_poly.entity_id
_entity_poly.type
_entity_poly.pdbx_seq_one_letter_code
_entity_poly.pdbx_strand_id
1 'polypeptide(L)'
;MAAKPRILIAPLDWGLGHATRCVPVIEEVIRQGGDPVLATAGRAHAYLKAELPTLEMIELPAYGIRYNSPNMYWNMARQGPKILRAAWREHRQLQRIIRQRKADAVISDNRFGCFSSLVPCVFISHQLSIHVSFSPLQRLANRLNHWFIRQYDECWIPDWPGAESLAGELHGPPEGGPSCRYIGLLSR
;
A
#
# COMPACT_ATOMS: atom_id res chain seq x y z
N MET A 1 12.76 3.42 -29.98
CA MET A 1 12.71 3.88 -28.58
C MET A 1 12.25 2.71 -27.74
N ALA A 2 12.91 2.41 -26.62
CA ALA A 2 12.44 1.36 -25.72
C ALA A 2 11.06 1.74 -25.15
N ALA A 3 10.18 0.75 -24.93
CA ALA A 3 8.89 0.99 -24.30
C ALA A 3 9.11 1.48 -22.86
N LYS A 4 8.33 2.47 -22.43
CA LYS A 4 8.38 2.96 -21.04
C LYS A 4 7.89 1.84 -20.09
N PRO A 5 8.59 1.60 -18.97
CA PRO A 5 8.14 0.61 -18.01
C PRO A 5 6.83 1.08 -17.36
N ARG A 6 5.82 0.21 -17.36
CA ARG A 6 4.50 0.51 -16.84
C ARG A 6 4.41 0.11 -15.37
N ILE A 7 4.21 1.09 -14.50
CA ILE A 7 4.26 0.91 -13.05
C ILE A 7 2.86 1.07 -12.48
N LEU A 8 2.30 0.02 -11.89
CA LEU A 8 1.01 0.11 -11.24
C LEU A 8 1.18 0.67 -9.82
N ILE A 9 0.54 1.80 -9.51
CA ILE A 9 0.62 2.43 -8.19
C ILE A 9 -0.73 2.31 -7.51
N ALA A 10 -0.78 1.66 -6.35
CA ALA A 10 -2.02 1.29 -5.66
C ALA A 10 -2.18 1.92 -4.26
N PRO A 11 -2.59 3.20 -4.17
CA PRO A 11 -2.91 3.89 -2.92
C PRO A 11 -4.07 3.26 -2.15
N LEU A 12 -3.95 3.13 -0.82
CA LEU A 12 -5.04 2.68 0.05
C LEU A 12 -6.20 3.70 0.07
N ASP A 13 -7.43 3.21 0.09
CA ASP A 13 -8.66 4.02 0.04
C ASP A 13 -9.20 4.45 1.42
N TRP A 14 -8.49 4.12 2.51
CA TRP A 14 -8.97 4.35 3.89
C TRP A 14 -8.89 5.82 4.33
N GLY A 15 -8.12 6.66 3.64
CA GLY A 15 -7.98 8.08 3.94
C GLY A 15 -7.19 8.82 2.87
N LEU A 16 -7.35 10.15 2.78
CA LEU A 16 -6.67 10.95 1.76
C LEU A 16 -5.14 10.99 1.95
N GLY A 17 -4.63 10.83 3.18
CA GLY A 17 -3.19 10.83 3.45
C GLY A 17 -2.41 9.77 2.65
N HIS A 18 -3.05 8.63 2.36
CA HIS A 18 -2.49 7.59 1.49
C HIS A 18 -2.38 8.04 0.04
N ALA A 19 -3.39 8.74 -0.45
CA ALA A 19 -3.40 9.27 -1.81
C ALA A 19 -2.37 10.41 -1.97
N THR A 20 -2.34 11.36 -1.03
CA THR A 20 -1.43 12.52 -1.09
C THR A 20 0.03 12.10 -0.99
N ARG A 21 0.38 11.17 -0.10
CA ARG A 21 1.77 10.70 0.04
C ARG A 21 2.27 9.92 -1.17
N CYS A 22 1.38 9.36 -1.97
CA CYS A 22 1.77 8.68 -3.21
C CYS A 22 2.07 9.67 -4.34
N VAL A 23 1.69 10.95 -4.24
CA VAL A 23 1.92 11.93 -5.32
C VAL A 23 3.42 12.10 -5.63
N PRO A 24 4.32 12.34 -4.66
CA PRO A 24 5.76 12.41 -4.94
C PRO A 24 6.32 11.12 -5.55
N VAL A 25 5.79 9.95 -5.14
CA VAL A 25 6.18 8.65 -5.71
C VAL A 25 5.76 8.54 -7.18
N ILE A 26 4.54 9.00 -7.52
CA ILE A 26 4.04 9.01 -8.89
C ILE A 26 4.88 9.95 -9.75
N GLU A 27 5.16 11.15 -9.27
CA GLU A 27 6.00 12.14 -9.97
C GLU A 27 7.41 11.63 -10.21
N GLU A 28 8.00 10.95 -9.22
CA GLU A 28 9.32 10.33 -9.35
C GLU A 28 9.32 9.23 -10.40
N VAL A 29 8.29 8.39 -10.47
CA VAL A 29 8.14 7.38 -11.54
C VAL A 29 8.10 8.04 -12.92
N ILE A 30 7.37 9.16 -13.07
CA ILE A 30 7.31 9.91 -14.33
C ILE A 30 8.69 10.50 -14.67
N ARG A 31 9.37 11.09 -13.68
CA ARG A 31 10.70 11.70 -13.83
C ARG A 31 11.74 10.70 -14.29
N GLN A 32 11.64 9.45 -13.83
CA GLN A 32 12.50 8.33 -14.24
C GLN A 32 12.10 7.74 -15.60
N GLY A 33 11.11 8.30 -16.29
CA GLY A 33 10.66 7.88 -17.61
C GLY A 33 9.65 6.72 -17.61
N GLY A 34 9.09 6.38 -16.45
CA GLY A 34 8.04 5.37 -16.31
C GLY A 34 6.67 5.85 -16.80
N ASP A 35 5.75 4.90 -16.96
CA ASP A 35 4.34 5.10 -17.29
C ASP A 35 3.47 4.64 -16.10
N PRO A 36 3.14 5.54 -15.14
CA PRO A 36 2.37 5.16 -13.97
C PRO A 36 0.89 4.94 -14.31
N VAL A 37 0.33 3.85 -13.80
CA VAL A 37 -1.09 3.54 -13.84
C VAL A 37 -1.64 3.50 -12.41
N LEU A 38 -2.63 4.34 -12.11
CA LEU A 38 -3.16 4.47 -10.77
C LEU A 38 -4.25 3.43 -10.51
N ALA A 39 -4.21 2.76 -9.36
CA ALA A 39 -5.12 1.68 -9.02
C ALA A 39 -5.68 1.89 -7.60
N THR A 40 -6.82 2.57 -7.48
CA THR A 40 -7.41 2.88 -6.16
C THR A 40 -8.93 2.97 -6.22
N ALA A 41 -9.57 3.31 -5.11
CA ALA A 41 -11.02 3.36 -4.97
C ALA A 41 -11.48 4.57 -4.15
N GLY A 42 -12.77 4.89 -4.26
CA GLY A 42 -13.44 5.86 -3.39
C GLY A 42 -12.79 7.24 -3.38
N ARG A 43 -12.54 7.79 -2.18
CA ARG A 43 -12.02 9.16 -2.02
C ARG A 43 -10.60 9.33 -2.57
N ALA A 44 -9.76 8.31 -2.45
CA ALA A 44 -8.41 8.33 -3.01
C ALA A 44 -8.44 8.42 -4.54
N HIS A 45 -9.35 7.68 -5.18
CA HIS A 45 -9.58 7.74 -6.62
C HIS A 45 -10.00 9.15 -7.07
N ALA A 46 -11.01 9.73 -6.41
CA ALA A 46 -11.50 11.05 -6.76
C ALA A 46 -10.41 12.13 -6.62
N TYR A 47 -9.63 12.08 -5.54
CA TYR A 47 -8.51 12.99 -5.32
C TYR A 47 -7.44 12.87 -6.40
N LEU A 48 -6.95 11.66 -6.67
CA LEU A 48 -5.90 11.45 -7.67
C LEU A 48 -6.38 11.78 -9.08
N LYS A 49 -7.68 11.65 -9.38
CA LYS A 49 -8.22 12.00 -10.69
C LYS A 49 -8.21 13.51 -10.92
N ALA A 50 -8.47 14.27 -9.86
CA ALA A 50 -8.42 15.72 -9.89
C ALA A 50 -6.98 16.23 -9.98
N GLU A 51 -6.06 15.63 -9.23
CA GLU A 51 -4.64 16.04 -9.19
C GLU A 51 -3.88 15.63 -10.46
N LEU A 52 -4.12 14.42 -10.96
CA LEU A 52 -3.36 13.80 -12.06
C LEU A 52 -4.33 13.33 -13.17
N PRO A 53 -5.07 14.26 -13.82
CA PRO A 53 -6.18 13.91 -14.70
C PRO A 53 -5.77 13.13 -15.96
N THR A 54 -4.52 13.28 -16.39
CA THR A 54 -3.95 12.67 -17.59
C THR A 54 -3.52 11.22 -17.39
N LEU A 55 -3.34 10.76 -16.14
CA LEU A 55 -2.91 9.39 -15.87
C LEU A 55 -4.05 8.40 -16.02
N GLU A 56 -3.73 7.20 -16.51
CA GLU A 56 -4.67 6.09 -16.52
C GLU A 56 -5.03 5.73 -15.08
N MET A 57 -6.33 5.53 -14.85
CA MET A 57 -6.81 5.13 -13.54
C MET A 57 -7.78 3.96 -13.63
N ILE A 58 -7.51 2.98 -12.78
CA ILE A 58 -8.21 1.73 -12.66
C ILE A 58 -8.82 1.67 -11.27
N GLU A 59 -10.08 1.26 -11.20
CA GLU A 59 -10.73 1.06 -9.92
C GLU A 59 -10.35 -0.31 -9.34
N LEU A 60 -9.92 -0.33 -8.09
CA LEU A 60 -9.71 -1.57 -7.31
C LEU A 60 -10.87 -1.80 -6.33
N PRO A 61 -11.05 -3.01 -5.78
CA PRO A 61 -12.08 -3.24 -4.78
C PRO A 61 -11.85 -2.35 -3.56
N ALA A 62 -12.86 -1.58 -3.18
CA ALA A 62 -12.82 -0.80 -1.94
C ALA A 62 -12.87 -1.75 -0.72
N TYR A 63 -12.07 -1.46 0.29
CA TYR A 63 -12.16 -2.17 1.57
C TYR A 63 -13.44 -1.76 2.33
N GLY A 64 -13.90 -0.52 2.11
CA GLY A 64 -15.15 0.00 2.68
C GLY A 64 -15.15 -0.05 4.21
N ILE A 65 -14.02 0.30 4.83
CA ILE A 65 -13.90 0.37 6.29
C ILE A 65 -14.81 1.48 6.81
N ARG A 66 -15.65 1.16 7.79
CA ARG A 66 -16.48 2.15 8.48
C ARG A 66 -16.06 2.24 9.94
N TYR A 67 -15.82 3.46 10.41
CA TYR A 67 -15.51 3.74 11.81
C TYR A 67 -16.81 4.16 12.52
N ASN A 68 -17.63 3.17 12.92
CA ASN A 68 -18.96 3.41 13.49
C ASN A 68 -18.99 3.50 15.03
N SER A 69 -17.84 3.42 15.71
CA SER A 69 -17.78 3.50 17.17
C SER A 69 -16.45 4.09 17.66
N PRO A 70 -16.41 4.70 18.86
CA PRO A 70 -15.20 5.27 19.44
C PRO A 70 -14.12 4.23 19.76
N ASN A 71 -14.45 2.93 19.84
CA ASN A 71 -13.47 1.87 20.06
C ASN A 71 -12.95 1.29 18.73
N MET A 72 -11.92 1.94 18.18
CA MET A 72 -11.30 1.60 16.91
C MET A 72 -10.84 0.13 16.83
N TYR A 73 -10.33 -0.43 17.94
CA TYR A 73 -9.79 -1.79 17.98
C TYR A 73 -10.85 -2.86 17.75
N TRP A 74 -11.98 -2.76 18.46
CA TRP A 74 -13.09 -3.71 18.30
C TRP A 74 -13.77 -3.57 16.95
N ASN A 75 -13.86 -2.35 16.41
CA ASN A 75 -14.38 -2.12 15.07
C ASN A 75 -13.49 -2.74 13.99
N MET A 76 -12.17 -2.65 14.13
CA MET A 76 -11.21 -3.28 13.21
C MET A 76 -11.24 -4.80 13.33
N ALA A 77 -11.24 -5.33 14.56
CA ALA A 77 -11.26 -6.79 14.80
C ALA A 77 -12.50 -7.46 14.18
N ARG A 78 -13.69 -6.86 14.36
CA ARG A 78 -14.94 -7.34 13.74
C ARG A 78 -14.93 -7.22 12.21
N GLN A 79 -14.19 -6.26 11.66
CA GLN A 79 -14.02 -6.08 10.22
C GLN A 79 -12.90 -6.95 9.63
N GLY A 80 -12.11 -7.68 10.43
CA GLY A 80 -11.02 -8.54 9.98
C GLY A 80 -11.40 -9.50 8.84
N PRO A 81 -12.47 -10.31 8.97
CA PRO A 81 -12.91 -11.20 7.89
C PRO A 81 -13.29 -10.45 6.60
N LYS A 82 -13.87 -9.25 6.72
CA LYS A 82 -14.21 -8.39 5.59
C LYS A 82 -12.95 -7.87 4.90
N ILE A 83 -11.94 -7.45 5.67
CA ILE A 83 -10.63 -7.02 5.18
C ILE A 83 -9.94 -8.15 4.42
N LEU A 84 -9.90 -9.36 4.99
CA LEU A 84 -9.30 -10.52 4.32
C LEU A 84 -10.00 -10.86 3.00
N ARG A 85 -11.33 -10.85 2.98
CA ARG A 85 -12.11 -11.06 1.73
C ARG A 85 -11.89 -9.95 0.71
N ALA A 86 -11.69 -8.71 1.16
CA ALA A 86 -11.36 -7.58 0.28
C ALA A 86 -9.96 -7.74 -0.30
N ALA A 87 -8.95 -8.04 0.53
CA ALA A 87 -7.59 -8.31 0.12
C ALA A 87 -7.49 -9.46 -0.89
N TRP A 88 -8.26 -10.55 -0.70
CA TRP A 88 -8.29 -11.65 -1.67
C TRP A 88 -8.91 -11.24 -3.02
N ARG A 89 -10.01 -10.46 -3.00
CA ARG A 89 -10.62 -9.93 -4.23
C ARG A 89 -9.68 -8.97 -4.95
N GLU A 90 -9.03 -8.10 -4.19
CA GLU A 90 -8.00 -7.18 -4.66
C GLU A 90 -6.86 -7.93 -5.32
N HIS A 91 -6.32 -8.97 -4.68
CA HIS A 91 -5.27 -9.79 -5.26
C HIS A 91 -5.69 -10.40 -6.61
N ARG A 92 -6.87 -11.02 -6.68
CA ARG A 92 -7.38 -11.58 -7.94
C ARG A 92 -7.55 -10.53 -9.03
N GLN A 93 -8.00 -9.33 -8.67
CA GLN A 93 -8.18 -8.25 -9.63
C GLN A 93 -6.82 -7.69 -10.08
N LEU A 94 -5.88 -7.50 -9.16
CA LEU A 94 -4.51 -7.09 -9.47
C LEU A 94 -3.87 -8.05 -10.48
N GLN A 95 -3.96 -9.36 -10.26
CA GLN A 95 -3.39 -10.33 -11.20
C GLN A 95 -3.97 -10.23 -12.62
N ARG A 96 -5.23 -9.80 -12.76
CA ARG A 96 -5.83 -9.55 -14.08
C ARG A 96 -5.30 -8.25 -14.69
N ILE A 97 -5.23 -7.18 -13.89
CA ILE A 97 -4.73 -5.88 -14.32
C ILE A 97 -3.28 -5.99 -14.80
N ILE A 98 -2.40 -6.66 -14.04
CA ILE A 98 -1.00 -6.87 -14.41
C ILE A 98 -0.89 -7.48 -15.81
N ARG A 99 -1.65 -8.56 -16.08
CA ARG A 99 -1.64 -9.23 -17.40
C ARG A 99 -2.26 -8.38 -18.50
N GLN A 100 -3.39 -7.73 -18.24
CA GLN A 100 -4.13 -6.94 -19.24
C GLN A 100 -3.41 -5.66 -19.63
N ARG A 101 -2.74 -5.01 -18.67
CA ARG A 101 -2.02 -3.75 -18.87
C ARG A 101 -0.54 -3.95 -19.14
N LYS A 102 -0.04 -5.17 -19.01
CA LYS A 102 1.39 -5.51 -19.10
C LYS A 102 2.19 -4.63 -18.15
N ALA A 103 1.76 -4.58 -16.90
CA ALA A 103 2.52 -3.87 -15.87
C ALA A 103 3.87 -4.57 -15.70
N ASP A 104 4.93 -3.79 -15.48
CA ASP A 104 6.29 -4.27 -15.25
C ASP A 104 6.64 -4.30 -13.75
N ALA A 105 5.93 -3.52 -12.93
CA ALA A 105 6.06 -3.52 -11.47
C ALA A 105 4.79 -3.03 -10.77
N VAL A 106 4.68 -3.29 -9.47
CA VAL A 106 3.60 -2.77 -8.60
C VAL A 106 4.19 -2.03 -7.40
N ILE A 107 3.68 -0.84 -7.11
CA ILE A 107 3.93 -0.10 -5.88
C ILE A 107 2.62 -0.04 -5.11
N SER A 108 2.54 -0.78 -4.01
CA SER A 108 1.38 -0.85 -3.14
C SER A 108 1.58 0.04 -1.92
N ASP A 109 0.62 0.92 -1.65
CA ASP A 109 0.63 1.71 -0.43
C ASP A 109 -0.33 1.11 0.58
N ASN A 110 0.19 0.33 1.53
CA ASN A 110 -0.56 -0.27 2.62
C ASN A 110 -1.82 -1.09 2.19
N ARG A 111 -1.81 -1.67 0.98
CA ARG A 111 -2.90 -2.53 0.47
C ARG A 111 -2.49 -4.00 0.47
N PHE A 112 -3.09 -4.82 1.32
CA PHE A 112 -2.63 -6.19 1.59
C PHE A 112 -2.71 -7.18 0.42
N GLY A 113 -3.60 -6.99 -0.53
CA GLY A 113 -3.77 -7.86 -1.70
C GLY A 113 -2.94 -7.46 -2.91
N CYS A 114 -2.22 -6.33 -2.85
CA CYS A 114 -1.57 -5.73 -4.00
C CYS A 114 -0.14 -6.27 -4.28
N PHE A 115 0.04 -7.59 -4.26
CA PHE A 115 1.30 -8.28 -4.59
C PHE A 115 1.12 -9.31 -5.72
N SER A 116 2.21 -9.70 -6.38
CA SER A 116 2.25 -10.69 -7.46
C SER A 116 3.63 -11.32 -7.56
N SER A 117 3.70 -12.59 -7.96
CA SER A 117 4.96 -13.24 -8.35
C SER A 117 5.32 -13.04 -9.83
N LEU A 118 4.46 -12.37 -10.61
CA LEU A 118 4.68 -12.13 -12.04
C LEU A 118 5.60 -10.94 -12.30
N VAL A 119 5.64 -10.00 -11.37
CA VAL A 119 6.33 -8.71 -11.47
C VAL A 119 6.81 -8.29 -10.09
N PRO A 120 7.92 -7.53 -9.99
CA PRO A 120 8.38 -6.97 -8.73
C PRO A 120 7.30 -6.10 -8.07
N CYS A 121 7.12 -6.31 -6.77
CA CYS A 121 6.11 -5.64 -5.95
C CYS A 121 6.77 -4.97 -4.73
N VAL A 122 6.46 -3.69 -4.55
CA VAL A 122 6.93 -2.86 -3.44
C VAL A 122 5.79 -2.56 -2.49
N PHE A 123 6.03 -2.64 -1.18
CA PHE A 123 5.09 -2.27 -0.14
C PHE A 123 5.50 -0.99 0.59
N ILE A 124 4.70 0.07 0.48
CA ILE A 124 4.91 1.33 1.21
C ILE A 124 4.10 1.28 2.51
N SER A 125 4.78 1.33 3.67
CA SER A 125 4.11 1.41 4.96
C SER A 125 5.02 1.93 6.09
N HIS A 126 4.42 2.64 7.04
CA HIS A 126 5.02 2.94 8.35
C HIS A 126 4.64 1.90 9.41
N GLN A 127 3.56 1.15 9.19
CA GLN A 127 2.98 0.26 10.20
C GLN A 127 3.49 -1.17 10.01
N LEU A 128 4.78 -1.39 10.30
CA LEU A 128 5.37 -2.73 10.28
C LEU A 128 4.89 -3.59 11.45
N SER A 129 4.48 -2.95 12.55
CA SER A 129 3.85 -3.60 13.70
C SER A 129 2.59 -2.86 14.14
N ILE A 130 1.49 -3.60 14.25
CA ILE A 130 0.20 -3.15 14.75
C ILE A 130 0.22 -3.21 16.28
N HIS A 131 -0.06 -2.08 16.92
CA HIS A 131 -0.17 -1.97 18.37
C HIS A 131 -1.63 -1.91 18.79
N VAL A 132 -2.08 -2.90 19.57
CA VAL A 132 -3.42 -2.95 20.15
C VAL A 132 -3.32 -3.33 21.61
N SER A 133 -4.19 -2.79 22.47
CA SER A 133 -4.13 -2.95 23.93
C SER A 133 -4.31 -4.40 24.41
N PHE A 134 -4.79 -5.31 23.55
CA PHE A 134 -5.01 -6.72 23.90
C PHE A 134 -3.96 -7.62 23.24
N SER A 135 -3.02 -8.14 24.05
CA SER A 135 -1.82 -8.84 23.56
C SER A 135 -2.07 -10.04 22.64
N PRO A 136 -3.08 -10.92 22.87
CA PRO A 136 -3.36 -12.02 21.94
C PRO A 136 -3.81 -11.53 20.55
N LEU A 137 -4.65 -10.50 20.50
CA LEU A 137 -5.09 -9.89 19.24
C LEU A 137 -3.93 -9.15 18.56
N GLN A 138 -3.04 -8.53 19.33
CA GLN A 138 -1.82 -7.91 18.81
C GLN A 138 -0.93 -8.93 18.09
N ARG A 139 -0.67 -10.08 18.72
CA ARG A 139 0.15 -11.14 18.11
C ARG A 139 -0.49 -11.66 16.82
N LEU A 140 -1.81 -11.87 16.82
CA LEU A 140 -2.53 -12.33 15.63
C LEU A 140 -2.48 -11.29 14.51
N ALA A 141 -2.74 -10.02 14.81
CA ALA A 141 -2.70 -8.93 13.85
C ALA A 141 -1.29 -8.75 13.26
N ASN A 142 -0.24 -8.80 14.09
CA ASN A 142 1.14 -8.73 13.64
C ASN A 142 1.53 -9.93 12.78
N ARG A 143 1.16 -11.15 13.18
CA ARG A 143 1.42 -12.36 12.39
C ARG A 143 0.79 -12.26 11.00
N LEU A 144 -0.44 -11.74 10.91
CA LEU A 144 -1.13 -11.53 9.65
C LEU A 144 -0.48 -10.41 8.82
N ASN A 145 -0.17 -9.27 9.44
CA ASN A 145 0.50 -8.15 8.79
C ASN A 145 1.84 -8.59 8.19
N HIS A 146 2.66 -9.28 8.98
CA HIS A 146 3.95 -9.81 8.56
C HIS A 146 3.82 -10.86 7.46
N TRP A 147 2.75 -11.68 7.47
CA TRP A 147 2.49 -12.60 6.37
C TRP A 147 2.22 -11.86 5.05
N PHE A 148 1.43 -10.78 5.09
CA PHE A 148 1.20 -9.94 3.91
C PHE A 148 2.46 -9.22 3.45
N ILE A 149 3.21 -8.59 4.35
CA ILE A 149 4.46 -7.88 4.03
C ILE A 149 5.47 -8.83 3.36
N ARG A 150 5.55 -10.09 3.80
CA ARG A 150 6.42 -11.13 3.20
C ARG A 150 6.05 -11.52 1.77
N GLN A 151 4.90 -11.10 1.24
CA GLN A 151 4.53 -11.39 -0.15
C GLN A 151 5.14 -10.39 -1.15
N TYR A 152 5.78 -9.33 -0.67
CA TYR A 152 6.40 -8.28 -1.48
C TYR A 152 7.91 -8.50 -1.58
N ASP A 153 8.52 -7.94 -2.62
CA ASP A 153 9.97 -8.03 -2.87
C ASP A 153 10.74 -6.96 -2.10
N GLU A 154 10.17 -5.76 -1.97
CA GLU A 154 10.74 -4.65 -1.19
C GLU A 154 9.67 -3.98 -0.32
N CYS A 155 10.13 -3.36 0.78
CA CYS A 155 9.29 -2.50 1.60
C CYS A 155 9.91 -1.10 1.72
N TRP A 156 9.14 -0.07 1.39
CA TRP A 156 9.58 1.31 1.51
C TRP A 156 8.93 1.99 2.70
N ILE A 157 9.76 2.59 3.55
CA ILE A 157 9.36 3.29 4.76
C ILE A 157 9.43 4.79 4.46
N PRO A 158 8.30 5.53 4.45
CA PRO A 158 8.28 6.97 4.15
C PRO A 158 8.79 7.85 5.30
N ASP A 159 9.94 7.50 5.85
CA ASP A 159 10.56 8.16 6.99
C ASP A 159 12.08 8.25 6.79
N TRP A 160 12.76 8.94 7.69
CA TRP A 160 14.22 8.94 7.77
C TRP A 160 14.74 7.75 8.59
N PRO A 161 15.93 7.22 8.25
CA PRO A 161 16.59 6.22 9.09
C PRO A 161 17.09 6.84 10.40
N GLY A 162 17.01 6.10 11.49
CA GLY A 162 17.67 6.45 12.77
C GLY A 162 16.95 7.52 13.59
N ALA A 163 17.73 8.35 14.30
CA ALA A 163 17.24 9.31 15.31
C ALA A 163 16.42 10.48 14.73
N GLU A 164 16.42 10.64 13.40
CA GLU A 164 15.63 11.65 12.69
C GLU A 164 14.25 11.13 12.23
N SER A 165 13.91 9.87 12.56
CA SER A 165 12.58 9.30 12.30
C SER A 165 11.49 10.07 13.04
N LEU A 166 10.48 10.54 12.30
CA LEU A 166 9.31 11.20 12.89
C LEU A 166 8.35 10.22 13.56
N ALA A 167 8.48 8.93 13.27
CA ALA A 167 7.56 7.90 13.76
C ALA A 167 8.02 7.19 15.06
N GLY A 168 9.20 7.55 15.60
CA GLY A 168 9.77 6.92 16.80
C GLY A 168 10.33 5.51 16.53
N GLU A 169 10.59 4.72 17.59
CA GLU A 169 11.03 3.32 17.47
C GLU A 169 9.93 2.43 16.85
N LEU A 170 9.75 2.53 15.54
CA LEU A 170 9.02 1.54 14.79
C LEU A 170 9.90 0.30 14.69
N HIS A 171 9.48 -0.78 15.35
CA HIS A 171 10.10 -2.09 15.22
C HIS A 171 10.35 -2.39 13.73
N GLY A 172 11.60 -2.76 13.42
CA GLY A 172 12.08 -3.01 12.07
C GLY A 172 11.27 -4.09 11.32
N PRO A 173 11.59 -4.33 10.05
CA PRO A 173 10.91 -5.34 9.25
C PRO A 173 10.80 -6.70 9.97
N PRO A 174 9.74 -7.47 9.69
CA PRO A 174 9.66 -8.82 10.23
C PRO A 174 10.88 -9.64 9.80
N GLU A 175 11.39 -10.49 10.71
CA GLU A 175 12.45 -11.44 10.36
C GLU A 175 12.04 -12.29 9.14
N GLY A 176 12.93 -12.39 8.15
CA GLY A 176 12.62 -13.03 6.86
C GLY A 176 11.59 -12.29 6.00
N GLY A 177 11.40 -10.99 6.24
CA GLY A 177 10.65 -10.07 5.38
C GLY A 177 11.46 -9.54 4.19
N PRO A 178 10.83 -8.75 3.31
CA PRO A 178 11.52 -8.09 2.21
C PRO A 178 12.57 -7.10 2.72
N SER A 179 13.52 -6.75 1.86
CA SER A 179 14.47 -5.68 2.16
C SER A 179 13.73 -4.35 2.36
N CYS A 180 14.02 -3.66 3.46
CA CYS A 180 13.46 -2.35 3.75
C CYS A 180 14.36 -1.22 3.27
N ARG A 181 13.76 -0.17 2.71
CA ARG A 181 14.44 1.07 2.36
C ARG A 181 13.68 2.27 2.90
N TYR A 182 14.40 3.21 3.48
CA TYR A 182 13.87 4.51 3.86
C TYR A 182 13.87 5.40 2.63
N ILE A 183 12.72 5.99 2.30
CA ILE A 183 12.55 6.84 1.11
C ILE A 183 12.41 8.33 1.47
N GLY A 184 12.72 8.67 2.73
CA GLY A 184 12.56 10.02 3.25
C GLY A 184 11.10 10.39 3.47
N LEU A 185 10.87 11.62 3.90
CA LEU A 185 9.52 12.13 4.13
C LEU A 185 8.81 12.37 2.80
N LEU A 186 7.66 11.70 2.65
CA LEU A 186 6.73 11.98 1.55
C LEU A 186 5.79 13.10 1.99
N SER A 187 6.26 14.35 1.90
CA SER A 187 5.39 15.52 1.97
C SER A 187 5.23 16.14 0.59
N ARG A 188 4.07 16.76 0.39
CA ARG A 188 3.92 17.78 -0.65
C ARG A 188 4.53 19.08 -0.16
#